data_AF-A0A0B7HQ07-F1
#
_entry.id   AF-A0A0B7HQ07-F1
#
_cell.length_a   1.000
_cell.length_b   1.000
_cell.length_c   1.000
_cell.angle_alpha   90.00
_cell.angle_beta   90.00
_cell.angle_gamma   90.00
#
_symmetry.space_group_name_H-M   'P 1'
#
loop_
_entity.id
_entity.type
_entity.pdbx_description
1 polymer ?
#
loop_
_entity_poly.entity_id
_entity_poly.type
_entity_poly.pdbx_seq_one_letter_code
_entity_poly.pdbx_strand_id
1 'polypeptide(L)'
;MTAQQGSSSFSKTYSPNNWTFGGNIGLSGGSYGLGIFITPRVGYKVTDAFEVAANLNYTFQNTEFYKNNLLGFGPSVNYYIQRNFFLNSSFQHYFVSQKHKITKTSYNVRENALYVGGGYMQHLGGRAYMQLGFSYNILYNKNKSIFSTGFVPNVGIVIGL
;
A
#
# COMPACT_ATOMS: atom_id res chain seq x y z
N MET A 1 -18.81 -36.70 -51.51
CA MET A 1 -18.90 -36.78 -50.04
C MET A 1 -17.74 -35.97 -49.47
N THR A 2 -18.01 -34.80 -48.91
CA THR A 2 -16.97 -33.89 -48.39
C THR A 2 -17.34 -33.56 -46.95
N ALA A 3 -16.55 -34.06 -46.00
CA ALA A 3 -16.75 -33.79 -44.58
C ALA A 3 -16.10 -32.44 -44.23
N GLN A 4 -16.91 -31.46 -43.81
CA GLN A 4 -16.42 -30.25 -43.15
C GLN A 4 -16.03 -30.59 -41.71
N GLN A 5 -14.73 -30.51 -41.40
CA GLN A 5 -14.23 -30.52 -40.04
C GLN A 5 -14.60 -29.20 -39.36
N GLY A 6 -15.49 -29.27 -38.36
CA GLY A 6 -15.78 -28.15 -37.48
C GLY A 6 -14.58 -27.83 -36.61
N SER A 7 -14.00 -26.65 -36.80
CA SER A 7 -13.01 -26.06 -35.89
C SER A 7 -13.73 -25.54 -34.65
N SER A 8 -13.67 -26.27 -33.55
CA SER A 8 -14.09 -25.80 -32.23
C SER A 8 -13.09 -24.79 -31.69
N SER A 9 -13.27 -23.52 -32.05
CA SER A 9 -12.56 -22.40 -31.45
C SER A 9 -13.00 -22.26 -29.99
N PHE A 10 -12.20 -22.77 -29.05
CA PHE A 10 -12.33 -22.46 -27.63
C PHE A 10 -12.04 -20.97 -27.42
N SER A 11 -13.07 -20.13 -27.46
CA SER A 11 -12.98 -18.77 -26.94
C SER A 11 -12.83 -18.86 -25.42
N LYS A 12 -11.60 -18.65 -24.92
CA LYS A 12 -11.34 -18.48 -23.50
C LYS A 12 -12.07 -17.20 -23.06
N THR A 13 -13.31 -17.32 -22.60
CA THR A 13 -14.06 -16.22 -22.00
C THR A 13 -13.24 -15.70 -20.83
N TYR A 14 -12.54 -14.57 -21.05
CA TYR A 14 -11.75 -13.92 -20.03
C TYR A 14 -12.73 -13.32 -19.02
N SER A 15 -13.07 -14.09 -18.00
CA SER A 15 -13.81 -13.55 -16.85
C SER A 15 -12.96 -12.42 -16.27
N PRO A 16 -13.48 -11.18 -16.15
CA PRO A 16 -12.71 -10.10 -15.55
C PRO A 16 -12.31 -10.51 -14.14
N ASN A 17 -11.02 -10.76 -13.92
CA ASN A 17 -10.53 -11.10 -12.59
C ASN A 17 -10.64 -9.84 -11.72
N ASN A 18 -11.53 -9.81 -10.73
CA ASN A 18 -11.69 -8.65 -9.83
C ASN A 18 -10.54 -8.48 -8.84
N TRP A 19 -9.61 -9.43 -8.78
CA TRP A 19 -8.42 -9.32 -7.96
C TRP A 19 -7.43 -8.31 -8.54
N THR A 20 -6.86 -7.52 -7.63
CA THR A 20 -5.82 -6.53 -7.91
C THR A 20 -4.60 -6.83 -7.06
N PHE A 21 -3.42 -6.64 -7.62
CA PHE A 21 -2.15 -6.82 -6.92
C PHE A 21 -1.30 -5.58 -7.11
N GLY A 22 -0.50 -5.23 -6.12
CA GLY A 22 0.36 -4.08 -6.26
C GLY A 22 1.23 -3.84 -5.05
N GLY A 23 1.83 -2.67 -5.03
CA GLY A 23 2.53 -2.19 -3.88
C GLY A 23 2.97 -0.76 -4.02
N ASN A 24 3.26 -0.14 -2.88
CA ASN A 24 3.77 1.22 -2.81
C ASN A 24 5.16 1.22 -2.18
N ILE A 25 6.05 2.05 -2.68
CA ILE A 25 7.31 2.42 -2.05
C ILE A 25 7.26 3.91 -1.72
N GLY A 26 7.82 4.31 -0.60
CA GLY A 26 7.83 5.71 -0.23
C GLY A 26 8.80 6.04 0.88
N LEU A 27 8.75 7.29 1.28
CA LEU A 27 9.55 7.83 2.36
C LEU A 27 8.64 8.20 3.52
N SER A 28 9.01 7.79 4.74
CA SER A 28 8.29 8.13 5.97
C SER A 28 9.20 8.94 6.88
N GLY A 29 8.75 10.13 7.29
CA GLY A 29 9.43 10.97 8.28
C GLY A 29 8.88 10.75 9.68
N GLY A 30 9.74 10.38 10.64
CA GLY A 30 9.37 10.17 12.05
C GLY A 30 10.23 10.98 13.02
N SER A 31 9.87 10.99 14.31
CA SER A 31 10.66 11.59 15.40
C SER A 31 12.08 11.03 15.52
N TYR A 32 12.36 9.91 14.84
CA TYR A 32 13.65 9.24 14.82
C TYR A 32 14.42 9.38 13.48
N GLY A 33 13.96 10.19 12.51
CA GLY A 33 14.64 10.42 11.22
C GLY A 33 13.81 10.05 9.96
N LEU A 34 14.48 10.04 8.79
CA LEU A 34 13.91 9.57 7.51
C LEU A 34 13.99 8.04 7.40
N GLY A 35 12.89 7.42 6.98
CA GLY A 35 12.80 5.98 6.71
C GLY A 35 12.26 5.72 5.30
N ILE A 36 12.53 4.52 4.80
CA ILE A 36 12.00 4.02 3.53
C ILE A 36 11.00 2.91 3.88
N PHE A 37 9.87 2.87 3.19
CA PHE A 37 8.90 1.81 3.38
C PHE A 37 8.48 1.18 2.06
N ILE A 38 8.06 -0.07 2.15
CA ILE A 38 7.40 -0.80 1.09
C ILE A 38 6.08 -1.35 1.62
N THR A 39 5.03 -1.29 0.79
CA THR A 39 3.68 -1.72 1.14
C THR A 39 3.11 -2.60 0.03
N PRO A 40 3.47 -3.89 -0.06
CA PRO A 40 2.72 -4.82 -0.89
C PRO A 40 1.24 -4.86 -0.50
N ARG A 41 0.38 -5.03 -1.51
CA ARG A 41 -1.06 -5.07 -1.35
C ARG A 41 -1.73 -6.10 -2.26
N VAL A 42 -2.80 -6.69 -1.75
CA VAL A 42 -3.73 -7.53 -2.49
C VAL A 42 -5.13 -6.96 -2.30
N GLY A 43 -5.88 -6.79 -3.37
CA GLY A 43 -7.21 -6.19 -3.32
C GLY A 43 -8.23 -6.89 -4.20
N TYR A 44 -9.47 -6.51 -4.00
CA TYR A 44 -10.63 -7.01 -4.69
C TYR A 44 -11.52 -5.83 -5.07
N LYS A 45 -11.81 -5.69 -6.36
CA LYS A 45 -12.73 -4.68 -6.90
C LYS A 45 -14.15 -5.08 -6.56
N VAL A 46 -14.76 -4.33 -5.65
CA VAL A 46 -16.19 -4.46 -5.33
C VAL A 46 -17.02 -3.80 -6.43
N THR A 47 -16.53 -2.69 -6.98
CA THR A 47 -17.07 -2.02 -8.18
C THR A 47 -15.92 -1.52 -9.06
N ASP A 48 -16.21 -0.97 -10.23
CA ASP A 48 -15.18 -0.39 -11.10
C ASP A 48 -14.45 0.82 -10.48
N ALA A 49 -15.07 1.49 -9.51
CA ALA A 49 -14.52 2.63 -8.80
C ALA A 49 -14.10 2.29 -7.36
N PHE A 50 -14.62 1.22 -6.75
CA PHE A 50 -14.39 0.90 -5.34
C PHE A 50 -13.70 -0.44 -5.16
N GLU A 51 -12.64 -0.44 -4.37
CA GLU A 51 -11.80 -1.60 -4.12
C GLU A 51 -11.44 -1.70 -2.64
N VAL A 52 -11.50 -2.92 -2.11
CA VAL A 52 -11.04 -3.26 -0.77
C VAL A 52 -9.73 -4.03 -0.88
N ALA A 53 -8.78 -3.77 0.00
CA ALA A 53 -7.47 -4.40 -0.05
C ALA A 53 -6.91 -4.71 1.34
N ALA A 54 -6.01 -5.68 1.39
CA ALA A 54 -5.15 -5.94 2.53
C ALA A 54 -3.74 -5.44 2.19
N ASN A 55 -3.12 -4.76 3.14
CA ASN A 55 -1.78 -4.21 3.01
C ASN A 55 -0.86 -4.83 4.05
N LEU A 56 0.37 -5.05 3.64
CA LEU A 56 1.47 -5.37 4.50
C LEU A 56 2.51 -4.28 4.30
N ASN A 57 2.84 -3.54 5.34
CA ASN A 57 3.81 -2.45 5.30
C ASN A 57 5.07 -2.84 6.05
N TYR A 58 6.21 -2.61 5.44
CA TYR A 58 7.50 -2.77 6.08
C TYR A 58 8.27 -1.47 5.95
N THR A 59 8.55 -0.85 7.08
CA THR A 59 9.34 0.38 7.15
C THR A 59 10.70 0.08 7.76
N PHE A 60 11.74 0.49 7.04
CA PHE A 60 13.11 0.43 7.48
C PHE A 60 13.63 1.83 7.77
N GLN A 61 14.15 2.02 8.98
CA GLN A 61 14.71 3.29 9.41
C GLN A 61 16.08 3.07 10.06
N ASN A 62 17.09 3.76 9.52
CA ASN A 62 18.46 3.70 10.00
C ASN A 62 18.93 5.10 10.42
N THR A 63 19.17 5.26 11.73
CA THR A 63 19.69 6.49 12.33
C THR A 63 20.99 6.16 13.07
N GLU A 64 21.83 7.16 13.33
CA GLU A 64 23.17 6.97 13.95
C GLU A 64 23.11 6.10 15.23
N PHE A 65 22.07 6.25 16.06
CA PHE A 65 21.96 5.55 17.35
C PHE A 65 21.00 4.36 17.39
N TYR A 66 20.08 4.21 16.41
CA TYR A 66 19.00 3.21 16.47
C TYR A 66 18.71 2.59 15.10
N LYS A 67 18.38 1.28 15.10
CA LYS A 67 17.85 0.55 13.94
C LYS A 67 16.42 0.12 14.28
N ASN A 68 15.44 0.76 13.63
CA ASN A 68 14.03 0.47 13.85
C ASN A 68 13.47 -0.24 12.63
N ASN A 69 12.85 -1.40 12.86
CA ASN A 69 12.04 -2.08 11.87
C ASN A 69 10.59 -2.00 12.33
N LEU A 70 9.71 -1.47 11.47
CA LEU A 70 8.29 -1.43 11.72
C LEU A 70 7.60 -2.33 10.71
N LEU A 71 6.89 -3.33 11.21
CA LEU A 71 6.04 -4.20 10.40
C LEU A 71 4.59 -3.86 10.68
N GLY A 72 3.89 -3.33 9.69
CA GLY A 72 2.48 -2.99 9.74
C GLY A 72 1.65 -3.97 8.92
N PHE A 73 0.45 -4.30 9.37
CA PHE A 73 -0.54 -4.94 8.51
C PHE A 73 -1.93 -4.36 8.74
N GLY A 74 -2.76 -4.38 7.71
CA GLY A 74 -4.17 -4.07 7.90
C GLY A 74 -4.94 -3.77 6.61
N PRO A 75 -6.26 -3.56 6.75
CA PRO A 75 -7.14 -3.35 5.62
C PRO A 75 -7.02 -1.92 5.07
N SER A 76 -7.36 -1.76 3.79
CA SER A 76 -7.60 -0.47 3.16
C SER A 76 -8.77 -0.51 2.21
N VAL A 77 -9.27 0.68 1.91
CA VAL A 77 -10.24 0.92 0.85
C VAL A 77 -9.67 1.95 -0.12
N ASN A 78 -9.94 1.75 -1.40
CA ASN A 78 -9.51 2.61 -2.50
C ASN A 78 -10.72 3.04 -3.31
N TYR A 79 -10.79 4.32 -3.62
CA TYR A 79 -11.81 4.89 -4.50
C TYR A 79 -11.13 5.56 -5.71
N TYR A 80 -11.49 5.12 -6.92
CA TYR A 80 -10.90 5.55 -8.17
C TYR A 80 -11.82 6.52 -8.90
N ILE A 81 -11.34 7.74 -9.14
CA ILE A 81 -12.08 8.78 -9.87
C ILE A 81 -11.57 8.79 -11.30
N GLN A 82 -12.40 8.29 -12.22
CA GLN A 82 -12.08 8.17 -13.66
C GLN A 82 -10.77 7.41 -13.97
N ARG A 83 -10.19 6.72 -12.98
CA ARG A 83 -8.86 6.07 -13.06
C ARG A 83 -7.72 7.04 -13.39
N ASN A 84 -7.95 8.35 -13.21
CA ASN A 84 -6.93 9.40 -13.23
C ASN A 84 -6.50 9.77 -11.81
N PHE A 85 -7.39 9.64 -10.83
CA PHE A 85 -7.11 9.92 -9.43
C PHE A 85 -7.57 8.77 -8.55
N PHE A 86 -6.94 8.66 -7.38
CA PHE A 86 -7.37 7.74 -6.35
C PHE A 86 -7.41 8.41 -4.99
N LEU A 87 -8.32 7.92 -4.16
CA LEU A 87 -8.36 8.15 -2.73
C LEU A 87 -8.10 6.81 -2.03
N ASN A 88 -7.34 6.85 -0.95
CA ASN A 88 -7.01 5.68 -0.14
C ASN A 88 -7.30 5.98 1.32
N SER A 89 -7.87 5.00 2.02
CA SER A 89 -7.92 4.97 3.48
C SER A 89 -7.45 3.61 3.95
N SER A 90 -6.38 3.56 4.74
CA SER A 90 -5.77 2.33 5.24
C SER A 90 -5.58 2.38 6.74
N PHE A 91 -6.05 1.34 7.42
CA PHE A 91 -5.77 1.10 8.82
C PHE A 91 -4.59 0.13 8.91
N GLN A 92 -3.59 0.46 9.71
CA GLN A 92 -2.41 -0.36 9.90
C GLN A 92 -2.14 -0.58 11.39
N HIS A 93 -1.96 -1.84 11.75
CA HIS A 93 -1.48 -2.26 13.05
C HIS A 93 0.03 -2.53 12.97
N TYR A 94 0.83 -1.71 13.62
CA TYR A 94 2.28 -1.79 13.62
C TYR A 94 2.84 -2.56 14.82
N PHE A 95 3.73 -3.51 14.52
CA PHE A 95 4.64 -4.12 15.46
C PHE A 95 5.99 -3.43 15.33
N VAL A 96 6.31 -2.59 16.32
CA VAL A 96 7.60 -1.90 16.36
C VAL A 96 8.57 -2.76 17.15
N SER A 97 9.60 -3.26 16.48
CA SER A 97 10.75 -3.89 17.13
C SER A 97 11.91 -2.90 17.14
N GLN A 98 12.11 -2.23 18.27
CA GLN A 98 13.24 -1.32 18.45
C GLN A 98 14.39 -2.07 19.12
N LYS A 99 15.51 -2.19 18.39
CA LYS A 99 16.76 -2.76 18.93
C LYS A 99 17.76 -1.64 19.19
N HIS A 100 18.13 -1.48 20.46
CA HIS A 100 19.18 -0.54 20.89
C HIS A 100 20.56 -1.07 20.48
N LYS A 101 21.37 -0.29 19.74
CA LYS A 101 22.71 -0.73 19.26
C LYS A 101 23.72 -0.91 20.38
N ILE A 102 23.54 -0.27 21.55
CA ILE A 102 24.52 -0.27 22.65
C ILE A 102 24.12 -1.25 23.77
N THR A 103 22.84 -1.34 24.13
CA THR A 103 22.39 -2.13 25.31
C THR A 103 21.75 -3.48 24.95
N LYS A 104 21.58 -3.84 23.66
CA LYS A 104 20.90 -5.07 23.19
C LYS A 104 19.45 -5.26 23.70
N THR A 105 18.83 -4.27 24.33
CA THR A 105 17.45 -4.33 24.82
C THR A 105 16.47 -4.17 23.66
N SER A 106 15.47 -5.06 23.56
CA SER A 106 14.42 -5.06 22.55
C SER A 106 13.12 -4.54 23.18
N TYR A 107 12.61 -3.41 22.70
CA TYR A 107 11.30 -2.91 23.10
C TYR A 107 10.29 -3.22 22.00
N ASN A 108 9.18 -3.86 22.38
CA ASN A 108 8.06 -4.15 21.50
C ASN A 108 6.93 -3.17 21.81
N VAL A 109 6.68 -2.23 20.92
CA VAL A 109 5.56 -1.29 21.04
C VAL A 109 4.57 -1.59 19.93
N ARG A 110 3.28 -1.59 20.26
CA ARG A 110 2.19 -1.74 19.28
C ARG A 110 1.56 -0.38 19.07
N GLU A 111 1.45 0.04 17.82
CA GLU A 111 0.80 1.30 17.46
C GLU A 111 -0.21 1.08 16.33
N ASN A 112 -1.30 1.83 16.39
CA ASN A 112 -2.30 1.87 15.33
C ASN A 112 -2.15 3.15 14.55
N ALA A 113 -2.19 3.06 13.22
CA ALA A 113 -2.20 4.20 12.33
C ALA A 113 -3.39 4.11 11.38
N LEU A 114 -4.03 5.24 11.10
CA LEU A 114 -5.03 5.36 10.06
C LEU A 114 -4.54 6.38 9.05
N TYR A 115 -4.11 5.90 7.90
CA TYR A 115 -3.67 6.74 6.81
C TYR A 115 -4.84 7.03 5.89
N VAL A 116 -5.06 8.30 5.59
CA VAL A 116 -5.97 8.73 4.53
C VAL A 116 -5.17 9.58 3.57
N GLY A 117 -5.29 9.26 2.29
CA GLY A 117 -4.49 9.87 1.25
C GLY A 117 -5.14 9.80 -0.10
N GLY A 118 -4.39 10.22 -1.09
CA GLY A 118 -4.80 10.16 -2.47
C GLY A 118 -3.70 10.66 -3.39
N GLY A 119 -3.99 10.62 -4.67
CA GLY A 119 -3.02 11.00 -5.66
C GLY A 119 -3.49 10.80 -7.09
N TYR A 120 -2.52 10.91 -7.98
CA TYR A 120 -2.70 10.72 -9.41
C TYR A 120 -2.37 9.29 -9.82
N MET A 121 -3.05 8.81 -10.86
CA MET A 121 -2.80 7.53 -11.48
C MET A 121 -2.47 7.71 -12.94
N GLN A 122 -1.41 7.05 -13.38
CA GLN A 122 -1.02 7.00 -14.78
C GLN A 122 -1.19 5.57 -15.31
N HIS A 123 -1.95 5.44 -16.40
CA HIS A 123 -2.09 4.16 -17.09
C HIS A 123 -0.75 3.75 -17.71
N LEU A 124 -0.29 2.55 -17.38
CA LEU A 124 0.97 1.99 -17.92
C LEU A 124 0.73 1.02 -19.09
N GLY A 125 -0.53 0.67 -19.36
CA GLY A 125 -0.91 -0.30 -20.39
C GLY A 125 -1.64 -1.50 -19.79
N GLY A 126 -2.55 -2.08 -20.58
CA GLY A 126 -3.41 -3.18 -20.13
C GLY A 126 -4.18 -2.81 -18.86
N ARG A 127 -4.01 -3.61 -17.80
CA ARG A 127 -4.67 -3.43 -16.49
C ARG A 127 -3.72 -2.91 -15.42
N ALA A 128 -2.62 -2.26 -15.82
CA ALA A 128 -1.58 -1.77 -14.92
C ALA A 128 -1.59 -0.24 -14.83
N TYR A 129 -1.46 0.28 -13.61
CA TYR A 129 -1.45 1.70 -13.31
C TYR A 129 -0.31 2.01 -12.35
N MET A 130 0.40 3.10 -12.62
CA MET A 130 1.29 3.74 -11.65
C MET A 130 0.48 4.68 -10.79
N GLN A 131 0.77 4.73 -9.50
CA GLN A 131 0.16 5.63 -8.53
C GLN A 131 1.23 6.57 -8.00
N LEU A 132 0.98 7.87 -8.02
CA LEU A 132 1.78 8.87 -7.32
C LEU A 132 0.86 9.59 -6.35
N GLY A 133 1.18 9.54 -5.06
CA GLY A 133 0.30 10.10 -4.06
C GLY A 133 0.99 10.44 -2.77
N PHE A 134 0.16 10.86 -1.83
CA PHE A 134 0.56 11.13 -0.47
C PHE A 134 -0.51 10.65 0.48
N SER A 135 -0.10 10.30 1.68
CA SER A 135 -0.99 9.86 2.74
C SER A 135 -0.76 10.68 3.99
N TYR A 136 -1.83 10.93 4.73
CA TYR A 136 -1.83 11.62 6.01
C TYR A 136 -2.30 10.68 7.12
N ASN A 137 -1.55 10.58 8.22
CA ASN A 137 -1.99 9.81 9.37
C ASN A 137 -3.03 10.63 10.17
N ILE A 138 -4.32 10.26 10.10
CA ILE A 138 -5.42 10.95 10.80
C ILE A 138 -5.37 10.71 12.31
N LEU A 139 -4.90 9.55 12.76
CA LEU A 139 -4.77 9.25 14.19
C LEU A 139 -3.66 10.06 14.90
N TYR A 140 -3.10 11.05 14.20
CA TYR A 140 -2.07 11.95 14.72
C TYR A 140 -2.59 12.79 15.89
N ASN A 141 -2.05 12.53 17.08
CA ASN A 141 -2.28 13.32 18.28
C ASN A 141 -0.99 14.07 18.67
N LYS A 142 -1.04 15.40 18.65
CA LYS A 142 0.11 16.33 18.86
C LYS A 142 0.88 16.11 20.18
N ASN A 143 0.29 15.50 21.20
CA ASN A 143 0.92 15.34 22.53
C ASN A 143 1.59 13.98 22.77
N LYS A 144 1.50 13.00 21.84
CA LYS A 144 2.07 11.64 22.03
C LYS A 144 2.64 10.99 20.77
N SER A 145 2.58 11.62 19.60
CA SER A 145 2.91 10.95 18.34
C SER A 145 4.39 11.06 17.97
N ILE A 146 5.00 9.91 17.69
CA ILE A 146 6.39 9.71 17.25
C ILE A 146 6.61 10.01 15.75
N PHE A 147 5.69 10.72 15.10
CA PHE A 147 5.79 11.14 13.70
C PHE A 147 5.97 12.66 13.61
N SER A 148 7.05 13.13 12.99
CA SER A 148 7.38 14.57 12.89
C SER A 148 6.57 15.28 11.80
N THR A 149 6.01 14.55 10.84
CA THR A 149 5.11 15.05 9.80
C THR A 149 4.03 14.01 9.51
N GLY A 150 2.77 14.43 9.45
CA GLY A 150 1.69 13.52 9.05
C GLY A 150 1.73 13.13 7.56
N PHE A 151 2.50 13.86 6.74
CA PHE A 151 2.57 13.69 5.29
C PHE A 151 3.58 12.61 4.87
N VAL A 152 3.12 11.65 4.07
CA VAL A 152 3.90 10.49 3.62
C VAL A 152 3.79 10.36 2.09
N PRO A 153 4.77 10.88 1.31
CA PRO A 153 4.77 10.72 -0.14
C PRO A 153 5.06 9.26 -0.52
N ASN A 154 4.35 8.77 -1.54
CA ASN A 154 4.48 7.41 -2.03
C ASN A 154 4.27 7.30 -3.54
N VAL A 155 4.92 6.30 -4.11
CA VAL A 155 4.76 5.89 -5.50
C VAL A 155 4.51 4.38 -5.51
N GLY A 156 3.58 3.93 -6.33
CA GLY A 156 3.21 2.52 -6.39
C GLY A 156 2.79 2.06 -7.77
N ILE A 157 2.58 0.75 -7.88
CA ILE A 157 2.06 0.10 -9.06
C ILE A 157 0.92 -0.81 -8.64
N VAL A 158 -0.17 -0.78 -9.41
CA VAL A 158 -1.33 -1.65 -9.23
C VAL A 158 -1.67 -2.31 -10.55
N ILE A 159 -1.90 -3.61 -10.51
CA ILE A 159 -2.24 -4.47 -11.63
C ILE A 159 -3.61 -5.09 -11.34
N GLY A 160 -4.45 -5.19 -12.36
CA GLY A 160 -5.80 -5.75 -12.27
C GLY A 160 -6.91 -4.70 -12.17
N LEU A 161 -6.58 -3.41 -12.29
CA LEU A 161 -7.59 -2.36 -12.38
C LEU A 161 -8.38 -2.44 -13.68
#